data_AF-B8AUX8-F1
#
_entry.id   AF-B8AUX8-F1
#
_cell.length_a   1.000
_cell.length_b   1.000
_cell.length_c   1.000
_cell.angle_alpha   90.00
_cell.angle_beta   90.00
_cell.angle_gamma   90.00
#
_symmetry.space_group_name_H-M   'P 1'
#
loop_
_entity.id
_entity.type
_entity.pdbx_description
1 polymer ?
#
loop_
_entity_poly.entity_id
_entity_poly.type
_entity_poly.pdbx_seq_one_letter_code
_entity_poly.pdbx_strand_id
1 'polypeptide(L)'
;MPKIKSLSNACKVSFSPDGPISDEALERVRALLDEIRPIDVGLDNEAQIARNWNNSTRQPNGRRGRNGANQFTSPIKYLHIHESESFSMGIFCMPPSSVIPLHNHPGMTVLSKLLYGTLHAESYDWIDVTDPTDQLQELSVRPARLVRDREMSAPETTILYPNRGGNIHTFRAITPCALFDVLSPPYSAEKGRDCSYFRKSSVRETPPVVLPGEINSAEVIWLEELEDHQPPEGFVVARGLYKGPVIRR
;
A
#
# COMPACT_ATOMS: atom_id res chain seq x y z
N MET A 1 14.07 22.02 12.95
CA MET A 1 13.50 21.86 11.59
C MET A 1 12.25 21.00 11.70
N PRO A 2 11.12 21.30 11.03
CA PRO A 2 9.95 20.41 11.00
C PRO A 2 10.35 18.97 10.59
N LYS A 3 9.86 17.95 11.29
CA LYS A 3 10.26 16.53 11.06
C LYS A 3 10.05 16.10 9.60
N ILE A 4 8.94 16.52 9.00
CA ILE A 4 8.63 16.22 7.59
C ILE A 4 9.68 16.80 6.61
N LYS A 5 10.29 17.94 6.93
CA LYS A 5 11.39 18.52 6.12
C LYS A 5 12.69 17.73 6.31
N SER A 6 12.98 17.27 7.52
CA SER A 6 14.13 16.40 7.78
C SER A 6 14.01 15.08 7.03
N LEU A 7 12.82 14.46 7.01
CA LEU A 7 12.54 13.26 6.23
C LEU A 7 12.74 13.51 4.72
N SER A 8 12.17 14.59 4.19
CA SER A 8 12.33 14.96 2.78
C SER A 8 13.80 15.18 2.39
N ASN A 9 14.57 15.89 3.22
CA ASN A 9 15.98 16.11 2.96
C ASN A 9 16.79 14.80 2.99
N ALA A 10 16.46 13.89 3.91
CA ALA A 10 17.09 12.58 3.95
C ALA A 10 16.76 11.76 2.69
N CYS A 11 15.50 11.78 2.23
CA CYS A 11 15.10 11.12 0.97
C CYS A 11 15.88 11.69 -0.23
N LYS A 12 16.02 13.02 -0.33
CA LYS A 12 16.78 13.68 -1.40
C LYS A 12 18.26 13.26 -1.46
N VAL A 13 18.85 12.94 -0.32
CA VAL A 13 20.25 12.47 -0.23
C VAL A 13 20.37 10.96 -0.41
N SER A 14 19.35 10.21 0.01
CA SER A 14 19.37 8.75 0.11
C SER A 14 18.88 8.04 -1.15
N PHE A 15 18.00 8.68 -1.92
CA PHE A 15 17.31 8.06 -3.04
C PHE A 15 17.73 8.68 -4.38
N SER A 16 17.92 7.82 -5.36
CA SER A 16 18.28 8.13 -6.75
C SER A 16 17.25 7.47 -7.68
N PRO A 17 16.95 8.04 -8.86
CA PRO A 17 16.11 7.36 -9.84
C PRO A 17 16.77 6.07 -10.35
N ASP A 18 18.10 6.06 -10.36
CA ASP A 18 18.93 4.99 -10.91
C ASP A 18 19.87 4.45 -9.83
N GLY A 19 19.90 3.13 -9.67
CA GLY A 19 20.83 2.44 -8.77
C GLY A 19 20.23 1.94 -7.46
N PRO A 20 20.96 1.07 -6.74
CA PRO A 20 20.47 0.46 -5.51
C PRO A 20 20.45 1.47 -4.36
N ILE A 21 19.46 1.34 -3.48
CA ILE A 21 19.39 2.06 -2.22
C ILE A 21 20.27 1.32 -1.21
N SER A 22 21.24 2.01 -0.57
CA SER A 22 22.06 1.37 0.47
C SER A 22 21.25 1.13 1.74
N ASP A 23 21.60 0.10 2.50
CA ASP A 23 20.91 -0.23 3.75
C ASP A 23 21.02 0.90 4.78
N GLU A 24 22.16 1.60 4.85
CA GLU A 24 22.34 2.76 5.73
C GLU A 24 21.47 3.96 5.32
N ALA A 25 21.29 4.16 4.01
CA ALA A 25 20.45 5.21 3.46
C ALA A 25 18.98 4.91 3.77
N LEU A 26 18.56 3.66 3.57
CA LEU A 26 17.21 3.19 3.88
C LEU A 26 16.89 3.27 5.37
N GLU A 27 17.80 2.83 6.24
CA GLU A 27 17.62 2.87 7.69
C GLU A 27 17.55 4.31 8.21
N ARG A 28 18.34 5.23 7.64
CA ARG A 28 18.24 6.66 7.96
C ARG A 28 16.86 7.23 7.64
N VAL A 29 16.31 6.90 6.48
CA VAL A 29 14.96 7.34 6.08
C VAL A 29 13.90 6.69 6.97
N ARG A 30 14.02 5.39 7.25
CA ARG A 30 13.14 4.64 8.16
C ARG A 30 13.10 5.27 9.55
N ALA A 31 14.26 5.53 10.15
CA ALA A 31 14.34 6.13 11.50
C ALA A 31 13.68 7.52 11.56
N LEU A 32 13.82 8.34 10.51
CA LEU A 32 13.13 9.63 10.42
C LEU A 32 11.63 9.49 10.20
N LEU A 33 11.19 8.50 9.44
CA LEU A 33 9.78 8.19 9.23
C LEU A 33 9.14 7.68 10.54
N ASP A 34 9.83 6.83 11.30
CA ASP A 34 9.41 6.32 12.62
C ASP A 34 9.15 7.44 13.64
N GLU A 35 9.78 8.59 13.46
CA GLU A 35 9.57 9.78 14.30
C GLU A 35 8.37 10.65 13.90
N ILE A 36 7.80 10.48 12.70
CA ILE A 36 6.66 11.27 12.21
C ILE A 36 5.38 10.92 12.97
N ARG A 37 4.69 11.91 13.53
CA ARG A 37 3.37 11.76 14.15
C ARG A 37 2.30 12.44 13.31
N PRO A 38 0.99 12.17 13.54
CA PRO A 38 -0.09 12.81 12.79
C PRO A 38 -0.02 14.34 12.79
N ILE A 39 0.37 14.96 13.92
CA ILE A 39 0.53 16.42 14.01
C ILE A 39 1.63 16.98 13.11
N ASP A 40 2.68 16.20 12.84
CA ASP A 40 3.82 16.63 12.02
C ASP A 40 3.44 16.72 10.52
N VAL A 41 2.27 16.18 10.13
CA VAL A 41 1.71 16.17 8.78
C VAL A 41 0.30 16.77 8.70
N GLY A 42 -0.17 17.42 9.77
CA GLY A 42 -1.47 18.12 9.80
C GLY A 42 -2.69 17.22 9.86
N LEU A 43 -2.58 16.07 10.55
CA LEU A 43 -3.63 15.06 10.76
C LEU A 43 -3.96 14.83 12.24
N ASP A 44 -3.66 15.79 13.11
CA ASP A 44 -3.88 15.68 14.56
C ASP A 44 -5.36 15.52 14.92
N ASN A 45 -6.24 16.31 14.29
CA ASN A 45 -7.68 16.21 14.52
C ASN A 45 -8.26 14.88 14.02
N GLU A 46 -7.87 14.43 12.82
CA GLU A 46 -8.29 13.14 12.27
C GLU A 46 -7.83 11.97 13.16
N ALA A 47 -6.61 12.04 13.69
CA ALA A 47 -6.09 11.04 14.63
C ALA A 47 -6.86 11.05 15.96
N GLN A 48 -7.27 12.22 16.48
CA GLN A 48 -8.12 12.31 17.67
C GLN A 48 -9.50 11.68 17.44
N ILE A 49 -10.11 11.97 16.29
CA ILE A 49 -11.40 11.36 15.89
C ILE A 49 -11.27 9.84 15.81
N ALA A 50 -10.20 9.33 15.19
CA ALA A 50 -9.95 7.90 15.05
C ALA A 50 -9.76 7.20 16.40
N ARG A 51 -9.16 7.83 17.41
CA ARG A 51 -9.01 7.25 18.77
C ARG A 51 -10.33 7.10 19.50
N ASN A 52 -11.28 8.02 19.25
CA ASN A 52 -12.61 7.98 19.84
C ASN A 52 -13.58 7.09 19.05
N TRP A 53 -13.09 6.40 18.02
CA TRP A 53 -13.86 5.46 17.22
C TRP A 53 -14.13 4.18 18.02
N ASN A 54 -15.25 4.15 18.74
CA ASN A 54 -15.71 2.97 19.46
C ASN A 54 -16.54 2.04 18.57
N ASN A 55 -16.47 0.73 18.83
CA ASN A 55 -17.35 -0.29 18.22
C ASN A 55 -18.85 -0.02 18.37
N SER A 56 -19.27 0.96 19.18
CA SER A 56 -20.67 1.41 19.32
C SER A 56 -21.19 2.23 18.13
N THR A 57 -20.33 2.70 17.20
CA THR A 57 -20.79 3.30 15.94
C THR A 57 -21.07 2.25 14.86
N ARG A 58 -20.80 0.95 15.12
CA ARG A 58 -21.51 -0.12 14.40
C ARG A 58 -22.96 0.00 14.82
N GLN A 59 -23.81 0.63 13.99
CA GLN A 59 -25.24 0.53 14.20
C GLN A 59 -25.60 -0.97 14.28
N PRO A 60 -26.12 -1.46 15.43
CA PRO A 60 -26.60 -2.82 15.49
C PRO A 60 -27.91 -2.86 14.70
N ASN A 61 -27.90 -3.59 13.59
CA ASN A 61 -29.09 -4.01 12.85
C ASN A 61 -30.09 -2.91 12.38
N GLY A 62 -30.08 -2.67 11.07
CA GLY A 62 -31.33 -2.81 10.31
C GLY A 62 -32.46 -1.80 10.51
N ARG A 63 -32.18 -0.55 10.88
CA ARG A 63 -33.17 0.53 10.69
C ARG A 63 -32.77 1.43 9.53
N ARG A 64 -33.26 1.05 8.34
CA ARG A 64 -33.38 1.93 7.16
C ARG A 64 -34.08 3.22 7.60
N GLY A 65 -33.29 4.24 7.93
CA GLY A 65 -33.78 5.61 8.02
C GLY A 65 -34.32 5.99 6.65
N ARG A 66 -35.61 6.34 6.59
CA ARG A 66 -36.25 7.00 5.45
C ARG A 66 -35.55 8.34 5.22
N ASN A 67 -34.46 8.32 4.45
CA ASN A 67 -33.88 9.40 3.66
C ASN A 67 -32.67 8.79 2.93
N GLY A 68 -33.01 8.03 1.88
CA GLY A 68 -32.08 7.29 1.04
C GLY A 68 -31.29 8.21 0.12
N ALA A 69 -30.18 8.73 0.63
CA ALA A 69 -29.06 9.16 -0.20
C ALA A 69 -27.83 8.39 0.29
N ASN A 70 -27.44 7.38 -0.48
CA ASN A 70 -26.06 6.92 -0.61
C ASN A 70 -25.18 7.10 0.64
N GLN A 71 -25.27 6.17 1.59
CA GLN A 71 -24.25 5.98 2.62
C GLN A 71 -23.00 5.34 1.98
N PHE A 72 -22.50 5.96 0.91
CA PHE A 72 -21.26 5.59 0.26
C PHE A 72 -20.19 5.98 1.25
N THR A 73 -19.44 4.98 1.73
CA THR A 73 -18.21 5.17 2.48
C THR A 73 -17.41 6.24 1.75
N SER A 74 -17.07 7.35 2.42
CA SER A 74 -16.29 8.41 1.79
C SER A 74 -15.09 7.80 1.03
N PRO A 75 -14.71 8.32 -0.15
CA PRO A 75 -13.58 7.78 -0.87
C PRO A 75 -12.31 7.90 -0.03
N ILE A 76 -11.33 7.02 -0.29
CA ILE A 76 -9.99 7.17 0.26
C ILE A 76 -9.44 8.52 -0.22
N LYS A 77 -8.80 9.28 0.68
CA LYS A 77 -8.18 10.56 0.31
C LYS A 77 -6.68 10.40 0.18
N TYR A 78 -6.12 10.86 -0.94
CA TYR A 78 -4.67 10.97 -1.12
C TYR A 78 -4.19 12.40 -0.87
N LEU A 79 -3.31 12.56 0.11
CA LEU A 79 -2.64 13.82 0.43
C LEU A 79 -1.26 13.79 -0.19
N HIS A 80 -1.10 14.46 -1.33
CA HIS A 80 0.19 14.63 -1.98
C HIS A 80 1.08 15.58 -1.17
N ILE A 81 2.31 15.17 -0.88
CA ILE A 81 3.29 15.97 -0.14
C ILE A 81 4.46 16.37 -1.05
N HIS A 82 5.04 15.41 -1.74
CA HIS A 82 6.20 15.62 -2.60
C HIS A 82 6.28 14.56 -3.70
N GLU A 83 6.85 14.94 -4.84
CA GLU A 83 7.16 14.04 -5.93
C GLU A 83 8.33 14.60 -6.74
N SER A 84 9.23 13.69 -7.12
CA SER A 84 10.42 13.90 -7.94
C SER A 84 10.73 12.58 -8.67
N GLU A 85 11.71 12.58 -9.57
CA GLU A 85 12.15 11.34 -10.24
C GLU A 85 12.67 10.26 -9.26
N SER A 86 13.27 10.66 -8.14
CA SER A 86 13.90 9.73 -7.19
C SER A 86 12.94 9.16 -6.16
N PHE A 87 11.95 9.95 -5.73
CA PHE A 87 11.00 9.54 -4.69
C PHE A 87 9.73 10.39 -4.66
N SER A 88 8.68 9.82 -4.08
CA SER A 88 7.44 10.52 -3.76
C SER A 88 7.04 10.27 -2.30
N MET A 89 6.23 11.19 -1.78
CA MET A 89 5.67 11.12 -0.43
C MET A 89 4.19 11.47 -0.49
N GLY A 90 3.37 10.61 0.07
CA GLY A 90 1.93 10.81 0.11
C GLY A 90 1.27 10.06 1.25
N ILE A 91 0.07 10.52 1.63
CA ILE A 91 -0.69 9.90 2.71
C ILE A 91 -2.06 9.46 2.19
N PHE A 92 -2.40 8.19 2.39
CA PHE A 92 -3.74 7.67 2.20
C PHE A 92 -4.52 7.76 3.50
N CYS A 93 -5.51 8.64 3.57
CA CYS A 93 -6.49 8.67 4.65
C CYS A 93 -7.65 7.77 4.28
N MET A 94 -7.79 6.66 5.00
CA MET A 94 -8.71 5.57 4.70
C MET A 94 -9.87 5.56 5.70
N PRO A 95 -11.12 5.73 5.24
CA PRO A 95 -12.29 5.49 6.08
C PRO A 95 -12.44 4.01 6.46
N PRO A 96 -13.18 3.69 7.54
CA PRO A 96 -13.44 2.31 7.93
C PRO A 96 -14.00 1.48 6.76
N SER A 97 -13.57 0.23 6.65
CA SER A 97 -13.94 -0.72 5.59
C SER A 97 -13.47 -0.39 4.18
N SER A 98 -12.83 0.77 3.95
CA SER A 98 -12.22 1.08 2.65
C SER A 98 -11.01 0.18 2.39
N VAL A 99 -10.73 -0.06 1.11
CA VAL A 99 -9.70 -0.99 0.66
C VAL A 99 -8.82 -0.32 -0.38
N ILE A 100 -7.50 -0.41 -0.23
CA ILE A 100 -6.56 -0.29 -1.33
C ILE A 100 -6.43 -1.70 -1.91
N PRO A 101 -6.93 -1.96 -3.14
CA PRO A 101 -6.94 -3.30 -3.72
C PRO A 101 -5.55 -3.89 -3.85
N LEU A 102 -5.48 -5.20 -4.10
CA LEU A 102 -4.20 -5.89 -4.26
C LEU A 102 -3.46 -5.30 -5.47
N HIS A 103 -2.25 -4.78 -5.26
CA HIS A 103 -1.45 -4.13 -6.30
C HIS A 103 0.04 -4.32 -6.07
N ASN A 104 0.86 -4.17 -7.12
CA ASN A 104 2.32 -4.32 -7.06
C ASN A 104 3.04 -2.96 -7.08
N HIS A 105 4.35 -2.99 -6.83
CA HIS A 105 5.25 -1.82 -6.92
C HIS A 105 6.50 -2.19 -7.75
N PRO A 106 6.41 -2.21 -9.11
CA PRO A 106 7.47 -2.76 -9.96
C PRO A 106 8.79 -1.99 -9.83
N GLY A 107 9.85 -2.69 -9.41
CA GLY A 107 11.19 -2.09 -9.29
C GLY A 107 11.35 -1.08 -8.13
N MET A 108 10.37 -1.01 -7.22
CA MET A 108 10.33 0.02 -6.18
C MET A 108 10.65 -0.53 -4.80
N THR A 109 11.25 0.32 -3.96
CA THR A 109 11.29 0.16 -2.50
C THR A 109 10.29 1.14 -1.89
N VAL A 110 9.45 0.67 -0.98
CA VAL A 110 8.42 1.50 -0.34
C VAL A 110 8.52 1.37 1.17
N LEU A 111 8.59 2.51 1.85
CA LEU A 111 8.42 2.61 3.30
C LEU A 111 7.01 3.10 3.59
N SER A 112 6.25 2.31 4.32
CA SER A 112 4.85 2.60 4.65
C SER A 112 4.69 2.68 6.16
N LYS A 113 4.20 3.81 6.66
CA LYS A 113 3.93 4.02 8.08
C LYS A 113 2.47 4.25 8.37
N LEU A 114 1.89 3.42 9.23
CA LEU A 114 0.57 3.63 9.79
C LEU A 114 0.65 4.69 10.90
N LEU A 115 0.13 5.89 10.62
CA LEU A 115 0.23 7.06 11.52
C LEU A 115 -0.78 7.03 12.68
N TYR A 116 -1.98 6.52 12.41
CA TYR A 116 -3.05 6.30 13.38
C TYR A 116 -4.02 5.23 12.86
N GLY A 117 -4.84 4.69 13.76
CA GLY A 117 -5.85 3.70 13.44
C GLY A 117 -5.30 2.29 13.27
N THR A 118 -6.15 1.41 12.75
CA THR A 118 -5.88 -0.01 12.53
C THR A 118 -6.36 -0.42 11.14
N LEU A 119 -5.61 -1.31 10.50
CA LEU A 119 -5.95 -1.89 9.22
C LEU A 119 -5.52 -3.35 9.18
N HIS A 120 -6.07 -4.10 8.25
CA HIS A 120 -5.60 -5.42 7.90
C HIS A 120 -4.68 -5.33 6.68
N ALA A 121 -3.47 -5.88 6.78
CA ALA A 121 -2.48 -5.91 5.74
C ALA A 121 -2.24 -7.34 5.27
N GLU A 122 -2.45 -7.57 3.98
CA GLU A 122 -2.16 -8.83 3.31
C GLU A 122 -1.15 -8.56 2.19
N SER A 123 -0.07 -9.33 2.12
CA SER A 123 0.99 -9.10 1.13
C SER A 123 1.68 -10.38 0.67
N TYR A 124 2.23 -10.33 -0.54
CA TYR A 124 2.80 -11.43 -1.29
C TYR A 124 4.10 -11.04 -1.99
N ASP A 125 4.95 -12.02 -2.23
CA ASP A 125 6.05 -11.92 -3.17
C ASP A 125 5.87 -12.97 -4.27
N TRP A 126 6.30 -12.65 -5.49
CA TRP A 126 6.31 -13.61 -6.58
C TRP A 126 7.20 -14.80 -6.27
N ILE A 127 6.78 -15.97 -6.73
CA ILE A 127 7.62 -17.16 -6.79
C ILE A 127 8.26 -17.17 -8.19
N ASP A 128 9.58 -17.28 -8.23
CA ASP A 128 10.30 -17.45 -9.49
C ASP A 128 10.08 -18.87 -10.00
N VAL A 129 9.50 -18.96 -11.20
CA VAL A 129 9.22 -20.21 -11.90
C VAL A 129 10.26 -20.39 -12.99
N THR A 130 10.92 -21.54 -13.02
CA THR A 130 11.76 -21.93 -14.15
C THR A 130 10.87 -22.41 -15.29
N ASP A 131 10.97 -21.74 -16.44
CA ASP A 131 10.25 -22.07 -17.68
C ASP A 131 8.71 -21.92 -17.56
N PRO A 132 8.18 -20.68 -17.57
CA PRO A 132 6.76 -20.45 -17.47
C PRO A 132 6.05 -21.05 -18.69
N THR A 133 5.14 -21.99 -18.47
CA THR A 133 4.34 -22.60 -19.54
C THR A 133 3.50 -21.54 -20.25
N ASP A 134 3.28 -21.69 -21.57
CA ASP A 134 2.43 -20.79 -22.38
C ASP A 134 1.05 -20.55 -21.74
N GLN A 135 0.50 -21.56 -21.05
CA GLN A 135 -0.79 -21.48 -20.34
C GLN A 135 -0.81 -20.43 -19.21
N LEU A 136 0.31 -20.16 -18.54
CA LEU A 136 0.37 -19.12 -17.49
C LEU A 136 0.26 -17.71 -18.09
N GLN A 137 0.85 -17.53 -19.27
CA GLN A 137 0.78 -16.26 -20.00
C GLN A 137 -0.62 -16.04 -20.55
N GLU A 138 -1.27 -17.07 -21.09
CA GLU A 138 -2.66 -16.99 -21.57
C GLU A 138 -3.66 -16.70 -20.46
N LEU A 139 -3.45 -17.27 -19.26
CA LEU A 139 -4.35 -17.08 -18.12
C LEU A 139 -4.02 -15.85 -17.27
N SER A 140 -2.93 -15.13 -17.56
CA SER A 140 -2.43 -14.00 -16.76
C SER A 140 -2.32 -14.31 -15.26
N VAL A 141 -2.00 -15.57 -14.91
CA VAL A 141 -1.86 -16.03 -13.53
C VAL A 141 -0.40 -16.31 -13.20
N ARG A 142 0.02 -15.88 -12.00
CA ARG A 142 1.38 -16.09 -11.51
C ARG A 142 1.38 -16.59 -10.06
N PRO A 143 2.25 -17.57 -9.71
CA PRO A 143 2.34 -18.05 -8.34
C PRO A 143 3.05 -17.04 -7.45
N ALA A 144 2.54 -16.89 -6.24
CA ALA A 144 3.06 -16.02 -5.21
C ALA A 144 3.02 -16.73 -3.86
N ARG A 145 3.90 -16.30 -2.95
CA ARG A 145 3.93 -16.77 -1.55
C ARG A 145 3.37 -15.69 -0.64
N LEU A 146 2.64 -16.11 0.39
CA LEU A 146 2.17 -15.20 1.44
C LEU A 146 3.35 -14.70 2.28
N VAL A 147 3.43 -13.38 2.46
CA VAL A 147 4.45 -12.72 3.29
C VAL A 147 3.86 -12.18 4.58
N ARG A 148 2.62 -11.67 4.52
CA ARG A 148 1.93 -11.08 5.66
C ARG A 148 0.43 -11.27 5.48
N ASP A 149 -0.23 -11.62 6.57
CA ASP A 149 -1.69 -11.67 6.69
C ASP A 149 -2.04 -11.35 8.16
N ARG A 150 -2.10 -10.06 8.49
CA ARG A 150 -2.37 -9.64 9.87
C ARG A 150 -2.94 -8.23 9.99
N GLU A 151 -3.54 -7.98 11.14
CA GLU A 151 -3.83 -6.62 11.58
C GLU A 151 -2.55 -5.85 11.92
N MET A 152 -2.51 -4.58 11.52
CA MET A 152 -1.50 -3.59 11.87
C MET A 152 -2.16 -2.46 12.66
N SER A 153 -1.49 -2.01 13.71
CA SER A 153 -1.97 -0.93 14.57
C SER A 153 -0.91 0.16 14.68
N ALA A 154 -1.32 1.42 14.57
CA ALA A 154 -0.39 2.53 14.66
C ALA A 154 0.25 2.67 16.05
N PRO A 155 1.52 3.14 16.15
CA PRO A 155 2.42 3.42 15.05
C PRO A 155 3.16 2.16 14.58
N GLU A 156 3.20 1.92 13.27
CA GLU A 156 3.94 0.78 12.70
C GLU A 156 4.47 1.13 11.31
N THR A 157 5.75 0.82 11.05
CA THR A 157 6.43 1.08 9.77
C THR A 157 6.92 -0.22 9.15
N THR A 158 6.50 -0.46 7.91
CA THR A 158 6.91 -1.59 7.08
C THR A 158 7.75 -1.12 5.90
N ILE A 159 8.56 -2.03 5.37
CA ILE A 159 9.34 -1.82 4.15
C ILE A 159 9.06 -2.99 3.22
N LEU A 160 8.82 -2.69 1.94
CA LEU A 160 8.88 -3.65 0.86
C LEU A 160 10.00 -3.28 -0.10
N TYR A 161 10.49 -4.27 -0.83
CA TYR A 161 11.54 -4.16 -1.83
C TYR A 161 11.00 -4.63 -3.20
N PRO A 162 11.77 -4.47 -4.29
CA PRO A 162 11.30 -4.84 -5.63
C PRO A 162 10.87 -6.30 -5.78
N ASN A 163 11.48 -7.23 -5.04
CA ASN A 163 11.25 -8.67 -5.15
C ASN A 163 11.04 -9.38 -3.81
N ARG A 164 10.94 -8.64 -2.70
CA ARG A 164 10.75 -9.23 -1.37
C ARG A 164 10.02 -8.29 -0.41
N GLY A 165 9.50 -8.84 0.68
CA GLY A 165 8.90 -8.09 1.78
C GLY A 165 7.42 -7.79 1.58
N GLY A 166 6.81 -8.37 0.55
CA GLY A 166 5.40 -8.18 0.22
C GLY A 166 5.22 -7.11 -0.84
N ASN A 167 5.90 -7.23 -2.00
CA ASN A 167 5.80 -6.25 -3.09
C ASN A 167 4.37 -6.10 -3.62
N ILE A 168 3.60 -7.19 -3.61
CA ILE A 168 2.17 -7.17 -3.94
C ILE A 168 1.38 -7.11 -2.64
N HIS A 169 0.57 -6.09 -2.41
CA HIS A 169 -0.16 -5.97 -1.15
C HIS A 169 -1.55 -5.33 -1.28
N THR A 170 -2.38 -5.55 -0.27
CA THR A 170 -3.66 -4.89 -0.08
C THR A 170 -3.80 -4.42 1.36
N PHE A 171 -4.46 -3.28 1.55
CA PHE A 171 -4.78 -2.73 2.85
C PHE A 171 -6.28 -2.57 2.98
N ARG A 172 -6.86 -3.08 4.07
CA ARG A 172 -8.27 -2.89 4.42
C ARG A 172 -8.36 -2.16 5.76
N ALA A 173 -8.90 -0.94 5.75
CA ALA A 173 -9.07 -0.16 6.96
C ALA A 173 -10.10 -0.81 7.91
N ILE A 174 -9.73 -0.99 9.17
CA ILE A 174 -10.63 -1.50 10.23
C ILE A 174 -11.28 -0.30 10.93
N THR A 175 -10.47 0.67 11.34
CA THR A 175 -10.90 1.97 11.86
C THR A 175 -10.54 3.07 10.83
N PRO A 176 -10.93 4.35 11.05
CA PRO A 176 -10.29 5.41 10.28
C PRO A 176 -8.79 5.35 10.52
N CYS A 177 -8.00 5.35 9.45
CA CYS A 177 -6.54 5.24 9.54
C CYS A 177 -5.84 6.10 8.49
N ALA A 178 -4.55 6.36 8.67
CA ALA A 178 -3.71 7.03 7.69
C ALA A 178 -2.40 6.28 7.46
N LEU A 179 -2.15 5.93 6.20
CA LEU A 179 -0.91 5.29 5.76
C LEU A 179 -0.04 6.33 5.04
N PHE A 180 1.14 6.59 5.58
CA PHE A 180 2.14 7.48 4.96
C PHE A 180 3.16 6.63 4.21
N ASP A 181 3.14 6.75 2.88
CA ASP A 181 4.07 6.08 2.00
C ASP A 181 5.19 7.01 1.51
N VAL A 182 6.39 6.46 1.46
CA VAL A 182 7.58 7.00 0.78
C VAL A 182 8.01 5.98 -0.27
N LEU A 183 7.83 6.32 -1.55
CA LEU A 183 8.11 5.42 -2.69
C LEU A 183 9.44 5.83 -3.31
N SER A 184 10.31 4.88 -3.63
CA SER A 184 11.54 5.13 -4.38
C SER A 184 11.86 4.01 -5.39
N PRO A 185 11.95 4.32 -6.69
CA PRO A 185 11.39 5.51 -7.34
C PRO A 185 9.85 5.53 -7.29
N PRO A 186 9.17 6.60 -7.72
CA PRO A 186 7.72 6.56 -7.93
C PRO A 186 7.33 5.72 -9.15
N TYR A 187 6.03 5.41 -9.24
CA TYR A 187 5.40 4.87 -10.44
C TYR A 187 5.66 5.76 -11.66
N SER A 188 5.78 5.15 -12.83
CA SER A 188 6.01 5.84 -14.10
C SER A 188 5.71 4.92 -15.28
N ALA A 189 4.65 5.22 -16.02
CA ALA A 189 4.27 4.47 -17.23
C ALA A 189 5.37 4.48 -18.29
N GLU A 190 5.98 5.64 -18.51
CA GLU A 190 7.08 5.83 -19.48
C GLU A 190 8.29 4.96 -19.17
N LYS A 191 8.50 4.59 -17.91
CA LYS A 191 9.61 3.76 -17.45
C LYS A 191 9.17 2.32 -17.09
N GLY A 192 7.95 1.91 -17.49
CA GLY A 192 7.42 0.55 -17.28
C GLY A 192 7.17 0.20 -15.81
N ARG A 193 6.91 1.21 -14.97
CA ARG A 193 6.57 1.06 -13.55
C ARG A 193 5.15 1.50 -13.31
N ASP A 194 4.21 0.92 -14.05
CA ASP A 194 2.79 1.11 -13.80
C ASP A 194 2.34 0.30 -12.59
N CYS A 195 1.29 0.78 -11.93
CA CYS A 195 0.65 0.04 -10.85
C CYS A 195 -0.33 -0.95 -11.47
N SER A 196 -0.05 -2.24 -11.34
CA SER A 196 -0.97 -3.31 -11.73
C SER A 196 -1.82 -3.74 -10.53
N TYR A 197 -3.07 -4.10 -10.80
CA TYR A 197 -3.99 -4.64 -9.81
C TYR A 197 -4.21 -6.13 -10.01
N PHE A 198 -4.44 -6.84 -8.91
CA PHE A 198 -4.54 -8.30 -8.91
C PHE A 198 -5.75 -8.79 -8.14
N ARG A 199 -6.12 -10.04 -8.37
CA ARG A 199 -7.02 -10.82 -7.52
C ARG A 199 -6.46 -12.21 -7.27
N LYS A 200 -6.90 -12.86 -6.19
CA LYS A 200 -6.65 -14.29 -6.00
C LYS A 200 -7.41 -15.05 -7.09
N SER A 201 -6.71 -15.89 -7.84
CA SER A 201 -7.30 -16.69 -8.90
C SER A 201 -8.33 -17.66 -8.35
N SER A 202 -9.42 -17.87 -9.10
CA SER A 202 -10.44 -18.87 -8.79
C SER A 202 -10.18 -20.23 -9.43
N VAL A 203 -9.08 -20.35 -10.20
CA VAL A 203 -8.70 -21.58 -10.90
C VAL A 203 -8.49 -22.69 -9.86
N ARG A 204 -9.30 -23.74 -9.98
CA ARG A 204 -9.31 -24.88 -9.04
C ARG A 204 -8.22 -25.90 -9.33
N GLU A 205 -7.75 -25.96 -10.57
CA GLU A 205 -6.70 -26.87 -11.01
C GLU A 205 -5.38 -26.09 -11.03
N THR A 206 -4.42 -26.49 -10.20
CA THR A 206 -3.09 -25.90 -10.21
C THR A 206 -2.49 -26.05 -11.61
N PRO A 207 -2.10 -24.95 -12.29
CA PRO A 207 -1.43 -25.04 -13.58
C PRO A 207 -0.20 -25.98 -13.47
N PRO A 208 0.11 -26.77 -14.52
CA PRO A 208 1.22 -27.72 -14.50
C PRO A 208 2.55 -26.95 -14.54
N VAL A 209 2.99 -26.47 -13.38
CA VAL A 209 4.15 -25.60 -13.24
C VAL A 209 5.17 -26.26 -12.33
N VAL A 210 6.42 -26.32 -12.79
CA VAL A 210 7.54 -26.78 -11.98
C VAL A 210 7.89 -25.66 -11.00
N LEU A 211 7.40 -25.79 -9.77
CA LEU A 211 7.81 -24.95 -8.66
C LEU A 211 9.22 -25.33 -8.21
N PRO A 212 10.02 -24.37 -7.70
CA PRO A 212 11.25 -24.68 -7.00
C PRO A 212 11.03 -25.75 -5.92
N GLY A 213 11.94 -26.74 -5.82
CA GLY A 213 11.74 -27.92 -4.96
C GLY A 213 11.62 -27.64 -3.46
N GLU A 214 11.94 -26.43 -3.01
CA GLU A 214 11.80 -25.97 -1.63
C GLU A 214 10.40 -25.43 -1.31
N ILE A 215 9.53 -25.27 -2.31
CA ILE A 215 8.21 -24.65 -2.15
C ILE A 215 7.13 -25.72 -1.99
N ASN A 216 6.45 -25.68 -0.86
CA ASN A 216 5.26 -26.47 -0.63
C ASN A 216 4.11 -25.96 -1.52
N SER A 217 3.65 -26.78 -2.46
CA SER A 217 2.52 -26.45 -3.36
C SER A 217 1.25 -26.00 -2.63
N ALA A 218 1.03 -26.46 -1.39
CA ALA A 218 -0.12 -26.07 -0.58
C ALA A 218 -0.06 -24.62 -0.04
N GLU A 219 1.12 -23.99 -0.07
CA GLU A 219 1.35 -22.62 0.40
C GLU A 219 1.38 -21.60 -0.76
N VAL A 220 1.24 -22.09 -2.00
CA VAL A 220 1.22 -21.26 -3.20
C VAL A 220 -0.15 -20.63 -3.39
N ILE A 221 -0.15 -19.32 -3.61
CA ILE A 221 -1.33 -18.55 -3.98
C ILE A 221 -1.15 -18.07 -5.41
N TRP A 222 -2.16 -18.29 -6.23
CA TRP A 222 -2.17 -17.84 -7.61
C TRP A 222 -2.82 -16.47 -7.68
N LEU A 223 -2.09 -15.48 -8.20
CA LEU A 223 -2.60 -14.14 -8.43
C LEU A 223 -2.82 -13.94 -9.92
N GLU A 224 -3.98 -13.41 -10.25
CA GLU A 224 -4.39 -13.03 -11.60
C GLU A 224 -4.32 -11.52 -11.71
N GLU A 225 -3.65 -11.00 -12.74
CA GLU A 225 -3.67 -9.58 -13.05
C GLU A 225 -5.03 -9.19 -13.62
N LEU A 226 -5.59 -8.05 -13.18
CA LEU A 226 -6.86 -7.56 -13.68
C LEU A 226 -6.68 -6.96 -15.09
N GLU A 227 -7.67 -7.21 -15.95
CA GLU A 227 -7.71 -6.65 -17.31
C GLU A 227 -7.53 -5.12 -17.29
N ASP A 228 -6.85 -4.60 -18.32
CA ASP A 228 -6.55 -3.17 -18.54
C ASP A 228 -5.69 -2.48 -17.47
N HIS A 229 -5.07 -3.22 -16.55
CA HIS A 229 -4.30 -2.71 -15.41
C HIS A 229 -5.11 -1.71 -14.55
N GLN A 230 -6.44 -1.76 -14.63
CA GLN A 230 -7.32 -0.83 -13.92
C GLN A 230 -7.66 -1.37 -12.52
N PRO A 231 -7.88 -0.46 -11.55
CA PRO A 231 -8.39 -0.89 -10.27
C PRO A 231 -9.82 -1.46 -10.41
N PRO A 232 -10.24 -2.33 -9.48
CA PRO A 232 -11.61 -2.83 -9.41
C PRO A 232 -12.67 -1.72 -9.41
N GLU A 233 -13.83 -2.03 -9.98
CA GLU A 233 -14.98 -1.12 -10.00
C GLU A 233 -15.32 -0.61 -8.58
N GLY A 234 -15.53 0.70 -8.46
CA GLY A 234 -15.85 1.35 -7.19
C GLY A 234 -14.64 1.74 -6.32
N PHE A 235 -13.41 1.35 -6.69
CA PHE A 235 -12.22 1.93 -6.07
C PHE A 235 -12.00 3.37 -6.55
N VAL A 236 -12.16 4.32 -5.63
CA VAL A 236 -11.99 5.75 -5.91
C VAL A 236 -11.08 6.37 -4.86
N VAL A 237 -10.01 7.00 -5.34
CA VAL A 237 -9.11 7.81 -4.53
C VAL A 237 -9.35 9.28 -4.87
N ALA A 238 -9.87 10.04 -3.91
CA ALA A 238 -10.07 11.47 -4.05
C ALA A 238 -8.79 12.22 -3.66
N ARG A 239 -8.43 13.26 -4.41
CA ARG A 239 -7.36 14.16 -4.01
C ARG A 239 -7.78 14.95 -2.78
N GLY A 240 -6.98 14.90 -1.71
CA GLY A 240 -7.15 15.74 -0.53
C GLY A 240 -6.14 16.88 -0.47
N LEU A 241 -6.38 17.83 0.43
CA LEU A 241 -5.48 18.96 0.68
C LEU A 241 -4.56 18.62 1.85
N TYR A 242 -3.25 18.63 1.60
CA TYR A 242 -2.24 18.55 2.65
C TYR A 242 -2.21 19.86 3.45
N LYS A 243 -2.35 19.77 4.77
CA LYS A 243 -2.42 20.93 5.69
C LYS A 243 -1.20 21.04 6.62
N GLY A 244 -0.27 20.08 6.54
CA GLY A 244 0.93 20.08 7.35
C GLY A 244 1.99 21.10 6.90
N PRO A 245 3.16 21.12 7.55
CA PRO A 245 4.26 22.00 7.18
C PRO A 245 4.68 21.82 5.72
N VAL A 246 4.77 22.94 4.98
CA VAL A 246 5.15 22.94 3.55
C VAL A 246 6.59 22.49 3.36
N ILE A 247 6.81 21.57 2.42
CA ILE A 247 8.12 21.18 1.94
C ILE A 247 8.39 22.01 0.68
N ARG A 248 9.46 22.81 0.69
CA ARG A 248 9.87 23.53 -0.53
C ARG A 248 10.48 22.51 -1.48
N ARG A 249 10.04 22.56 -2.75
CA ARG A 249 10.63 21.76 -3.83
C ARG A 249 12.12 22.02 -3.89
#